data_AF-A0A7J4FTU9-F1
#
_entry.id   AF-A0A7J4FTU9-F1
#
_cell.length_a   1.000
_cell.length_b   1.000
_cell.length_c   1.000
_cell.angle_alpha   90.00
_cell.angle_beta   90.00
_cell.angle_gamma   90.00
#
_symmetry.space_group_name_H-M   'P 1'
#
loop_
_entity.id
_entity.type
_entity.pdbx_description
1 polymer ?
#
loop_
_entity_poly.entity_id
_entity_poly.type
_entity_poly.pdbx_seq_one_letter_code
_entity_poly.pdbx_strand_id
1 'polypeptide(L)' 'MYHKKLTGWDGWRIRVGDYRVIHEVDKNDRIVTVLHIGHRRDVYQ' A
#
# COMPACT_ATOMS: atom_id res chain seq x y z
N MET A 1 8.91 8.79 -9.07
CA MET A 1 8.28 8.25 -7.85
C MET A 1 6.93 8.97 -7.72
N TYR A 2 5.85 8.39 -8.23
CA TYR A 2 4.54 9.05 -8.28
C TYR A 2 3.61 8.42 -7.25
N HIS A 3 3.30 9.15 -6.19
CA HIS A 3 2.39 8.74 -5.12
C HIS A 3 1.01 9.30 -5.44
N LYS A 4 0.05 8.43 -5.78
CA LYS A 4 -1.35 8.83 -6.01
C LYS A 4 -2.15 8.45 -4.76
N LYS A 5 -2.68 9.44 -4.05
CA LYS A 5 -3.52 9.26 -2.87
C LYS A 5 -4.87 8.68 -3.31
N LEU A 6 -5.32 7.59 -2.69
CA LEU A 6 -6.66 7.06 -2.90
C LEU A 6 -7.64 7.93 -2.10
N THR A 7 -8.68 8.44 -2.76
CA THR A 7 -9.70 9.29 -2.13
C THR A 7 -10.54 8.44 -1.18
N GLY A 8 -10.37 8.64 0.13
CA GLY A 8 -11.21 8.05 1.20
C GLY A 8 -10.52 7.06 2.14
N TRP A 9 -9.28 6.65 1.86
CA TRP A 9 -8.47 5.77 2.72
C TRP A 9 -7.07 6.37 2.82
N ASP A 10 -6.45 6.44 4.01
CA ASP A 10 -5.06 6.86 4.16
C ASP A 10 -4.08 5.72 3.78
N GLY A 11 -4.52 4.84 2.88
CA GLY A 11 -3.78 3.75 2.29
C GLY A 11 -2.76 4.24 1.26
N TRP A 12 -1.50 4.02 1.55
CA TRP A 12 -0.37 4.20 0.66
C TRP A 12 -0.03 2.89 -0.05
N ARG A 13 0.28 2.97 -1.35
CA ARG A 13 0.73 1.82 -2.12
C ARG A 13 2.24 1.86 -2.32
N ILE A 14 2.93 0.81 -1.90
CA ILE A 14 4.36 0.63 -2.11
C ILE A 14 4.63 -0.62 -2.97
N ARG A 15 5.72 -0.58 -3.74
CA ARG A 15 6.23 -1.71 -4.50
C ARG A 15 7.43 -2.30 -3.78
N VAL A 16 7.38 -3.59 -3.47
CA VAL A 16 8.49 -4.34 -2.87
C VAL A 16 8.77 -5.53 -3.77
N GLY A 17 9.79 -5.41 -4.62
CA GLY A 17 10.10 -6.40 -5.65
C GLY A 17 8.92 -6.65 -6.60
N ASP A 18 8.41 -7.89 -6.54
CA ASP A 18 7.25 -8.36 -7.31
C ASP A 18 5.91 -8.23 -6.59
N TYR A 19 5.88 -7.67 -5.38
CA TYR A 19 4.66 -7.47 -4.60
C TYR A 19 4.21 -6.01 -4.60
N ARG A 20 2.88 -5.83 -4.53
CA ARG A 20 2.23 -4.56 -4.25
C ARG A 20 1.63 -4.64 -2.85
N VAL A 21 1.99 -3.68 -2.01
CA VAL A 21 1.52 -3.61 -0.62
C VAL A 21 0.69 -2.34 -0.45
N ILE A 22 -0.51 -2.49 0.11
CA ILE A 22 -1.35 -1.39 0.57
C ILE A 22 -1.18 -1.32 2.08
N HIS A 23 -0.79 -0.16 2.59
CA HIS A 23 -0.57 0.05 4.02
C HIS A 23 -1.03 1.43 4.44
N GLU A 24 -1.39 1.57 5.70
CA GLU A 24 -1.67 2.86 6.33
C GLU A 24 -0.54 3.21 7.30
N VAL A 25 -0.27 4.50 7.46
CA VAL A 25 0.75 4.99 8.37
C VAL A 25 0.09 5.91 9.38
N ASP A 26 0.04 5.47 10.63
CA ASP A 26 -0.27 6.34 11.76
C ASP A 26 1.01 7.06 12.18
N LYS A 27 1.05 8.37 11.98
CA LYS A 27 2.22 9.20 12.33
C LYS A 27 2.32 9.50 13.82
N ASN A 28 1.19 9.49 14.53
CA ASN A 28 1.16 9.80 15.96
C ASN A 28 1.72 8.61 16.74
N ASP A 29 1.25 7.41 16.39
CA ASP A 29 1.67 6.17 17.07
C ASP A 29 2.87 5.49 16.41
N ARG A 30 3.32 6.00 15.25
CA ARG A 30 4.41 5.43 14.43
C ARG A 30 4.13 3.98 14.00
N ILE A 31 2.85 3.67 13.79
CA ILE A 31 2.39 2.34 13.40
C ILE A 31 2.22 2.29 11.88
N VAL A 32 2.68 1.19 11.28
CA VAL A 32 2.42 0.87 9.88
C VAL A 32 1.51 -0.35 9.84
N THR A 33 0.29 -0.17 9.36
CA THR A 33 -0.70 -1.24 9.25
C THR A 33 -0.73 -1.73 7.82
N VAL A 34 -0.40 -3.01 7.59
CA VAL A 34 -0.49 -3.62 6.26
C VAL A 34 -1.91 -4.13 6.03
N LEU A 35 -2.61 -3.52 5.09
CA LEU A 35 -4.00 -3.87 4.76
C LEU A 35 -4.08 -5.01 3.74
N HIS A 36 -3.18 -5.01 2.76
CA HIS A 36 -3.20 -6.00 1.69
C HIS A 36 -1.82 -6.19 1.06
N ILE A 37 -1.49 -7.43 0.73
CA ILE A 37 -0.31 -7.81 -0.03
C ILE A 37 -0.77 -8.65 -1.22
N GLY A 38 -0.48 -8.17 -2.42
CA GLY A 38 -0.78 -8.89 -3.66
C GLY A 38 0.48 -9.09 -4.50
N HIS A 39 0.65 -10.27 -5.09
CA HIS A 39 1.72 -10.47 -6.05
C HIS A 39 1.36 -9.78 -7.37
N ARG A 40 2.34 -9.29 -8.12
CA ARG A 40 2.10 -8.53 -9.35
C ARG A 40 1.33 -9.31 -10.41
N ARG A 41 1.42 -10.65 -10.38
CA ARG A 41 0.74 -11.56 -11.31
C ARG A 41 -0.75 -11.70 -11.00
N ASP A 42 -1.16 -11.39 -9.77
CA ASP A 42 -2.55 -11.55 -9.31
C ASP A 42 -3.41 -10.31 -9.61
N VAL A 43 -2.79 -9.22 -10.08
CA VAL A 43 -3.47 -7.94 -10.37
C VAL A 43 -4.04 -7.87 -11.80
N TYR A 44 -3.64 -8.78 -12.68
CA TYR A 44 -4.07 -8.81 -14.09
C TYR A 44 -4.95 -10.02 -14.41
N GLN A 45 -5.77 -10.48 -13.45
CA GLN A 45 -6.82 -11.45 -13.73
C GLN A 45 -8.19 -10.78 -13.72
#